data_AF-A0A931ARJ2-F1
#
_entry.id   AF-A0A931ARJ2-F1
#
_cell.length_a   1.000
_cell.length_b   1.000
_cell.length_c   1.000
_cell.angle_alpha   90.00
_cell.angle_beta   90.00
_cell.angle_gamma   90.00
#
_symmetry.space_group_name_H-M   'P 1'
#
loop_
_entity.id
_entity.type
_entity.pdbx_description
1 polymer ?
#
loop_
_entity_poly.entity_id
_entity_poly.type
_entity_poly.pdbx_seq_one_letter_code
_entity_poly.pdbx_strand_id
1 'polypeptide(L)'
;MYIEKNITFLEEDILIISVTEAKIFLRIFHDEDNDLIEDIIESSIKYAENFMNICLKKRKIFISLPLSSLSDNRQVFLKDLPIFSLEKIIAFSEKEEKQIELLEDKDFFLKDSRLQFTSKLNGFVKLQICYVAGFQKIPVLIKQALLSYIAAIYDDGIIKPSNWIQIRSVFLQFKNFVI
;
A
#
# COMPACT_ATOMS: atom_id res chain seq x y z
N MET A 1 5.57 -22.14 -4.04
CA MET A 1 6.24 -21.20 -4.97
C MET A 1 6.61 -19.96 -4.17
N TYR A 2 7.89 -19.63 -4.06
CA TYR A 2 8.37 -18.55 -3.21
C TYR A 2 8.49 -17.25 -4.01
N ILE A 3 7.74 -16.24 -3.61
CA ILE A 3 7.93 -14.86 -4.05
C ILE A 3 8.74 -14.19 -2.95
N GLU A 4 9.96 -13.76 -3.27
CA GLU A 4 10.74 -12.94 -2.34
C GLU A 4 10.22 -11.51 -2.44
N LYS A 5 9.73 -10.98 -1.31
CA LYS A 5 9.25 -9.61 -1.19
C LYS A 5 10.09 -8.89 -0.15
N ASN A 6 10.77 -7.82 -0.58
CA ASN A 6 11.43 -6.89 0.31
C ASN A 6 10.70 -5.54 0.26
N ILE A 7 10.46 -4.96 1.43
CA ILE A 7 9.76 -3.69 1.58
C ILE A 7 10.73 -2.71 2.23
N THR A 8 10.87 -1.54 1.63
CA THR A 8 11.63 -0.42 2.19
C THR A 8 10.68 0.78 2.29
N PHE A 9 10.57 1.35 3.48
CA PHE A 9 9.80 2.58 3.67
C PHE A 9 10.61 3.76 3.11
N LEU A 10 9.94 4.68 2.41
CA LEU A 10 10.61 5.87 1.86
C LEU A 10 10.61 6.95 2.95
N GLU A 11 11.75 7.61 3.15
CA GLU A 11 12.00 8.61 4.23
C GLU A 11 11.18 9.91 4.11
N GLU A 12 10.34 10.06 3.08
CA GLU A 12 9.30 11.10 3.08
C GLU A 12 8.16 10.67 4.00
N ASP A 13 8.34 10.88 5.31
CA ASP A 13 7.31 10.69 6.33
C ASP A 13 6.17 11.70 6.11
N ILE A 14 5.28 11.40 5.16
CA ILE A 14 3.96 12.01 5.12
C ILE A 14 3.22 11.46 6.33
N LEU A 15 3.20 12.23 7.41
CA LEU A 15 2.34 11.97 8.56
C LEU A 15 0.88 11.95 8.05
N ILE A 16 0.27 10.77 8.13
CA ILE A 16 -1.12 10.57 7.73
C ILE A 16 -2.04 11.43 8.61
N ILE A 17 -1.80 11.33 9.91
CA ILE A 17 -2.39 12.12 10.98
C ILE A 17 -1.23 12.39 11.95
N SER A 18 -1.02 13.66 12.31
CA SER A 18 -0.10 14.00 13.40
C SER A 18 -0.78 13.91 14.76
N VAL A 19 0.00 13.75 15.83
CA VAL A 19 -0.51 13.81 17.21
C VAL A 19 -1.26 15.14 17.45
N THR A 20 -0.74 16.26 16.94
CA THR A 20 -1.41 17.57 17.04
C THR A 20 -2.77 17.58 16.35
N GLU A 21 -2.88 17.03 15.14
CA GLU A 21 -4.16 16.94 14.42
C GLU A 21 -5.16 16.06 15.17
N ALA A 22 -4.73 14.92 15.71
CA ALA A 22 -5.58 14.05 16.52
C ALA A 22 -6.05 14.76 17.80
N LYS A 23 -5.15 15.44 18.52
CA LYS A 23 -5.48 16.22 19.73
C LYS A 23 -6.52 17.30 19.47
N ILE A 24 -6.38 18.04 18.36
CA ILE A 24 -7.37 19.04 17.94
C ILE A 24 -8.75 18.39 17.73
N PHE A 25 -8.78 17.22 17.07
CA PHE A 25 -10.01 16.49 16.84
C PHE A 25 -10.65 15.98 18.14
N LEU A 26 -9.84 15.48 19.07
CA LEU A 26 -10.24 14.96 20.39
C LEU A 26 -10.53 16.07 21.41
N ARG A 27 -10.15 17.33 21.12
CA ARG A 27 -10.21 18.48 22.04
C ARG A 27 -9.33 18.32 23.29
N ILE A 28 -8.16 17.71 23.10
CA ILE A 28 -7.14 17.52 24.15
C ILE A 28 -6.08 18.62 24.02
N PHE A 29 -5.81 19.33 25.11
CA PHE A 29 -4.86 20.46 25.13
C PHE A 29 -3.59 20.19 25.95
N HIS A 30 -3.54 19.12 26.75
CA HIS A 30 -2.37 18.72 27.52
C HIS A 30 -1.53 17.68 26.77
N ASP A 31 -0.27 17.51 27.17
CA ASP A 31 0.69 16.61 26.51
C ASP A 31 0.80 15.21 27.17
N GLU A 32 0.10 14.98 28.28
CA GLU A 32 0.16 13.73 29.05
C GLU A 32 -0.21 12.48 28.23
N ASP A 33 -1.04 12.64 27.20
CA ASP A 33 -1.53 11.52 26.39
C ASP A 33 -0.84 11.40 25.03
N ASN A 34 0.24 12.15 24.78
CA ASN A 34 0.88 12.17 23.47
C ASN A 34 1.31 10.77 23.01
N ASP A 35 1.94 9.99 23.89
CA ASP A 35 2.39 8.62 23.60
C ASP A 35 1.21 7.68 23.31
N LEU A 36 0.13 7.78 24.11
CA LEU A 36 -1.08 7.00 23.89
C LEU A 36 -1.76 7.34 22.56
N ILE A 37 -1.83 8.63 22.22
CA ILE A 37 -2.43 9.10 20.96
C ILE A 37 -1.58 8.62 19.78
N GLU A 38 -0.26 8.63 19.89
CA GLU A 38 0.64 8.10 18.87
C GLU A 38 0.41 6.59 18.63
N ASP A 39 0.36 5.79 19.69
CA ASP A 39 0.06 4.36 19.63
C ASP A 39 -1.30 4.07 18.96
N ILE A 40 -2.32 4.86 19.30
CA ILE A 40 -3.65 4.75 18.70
C ILE A 40 -3.60 5.12 17.21
N ILE A 41 -2.89 6.19 16.83
CA ILE A 41 -2.72 6.60 15.42
C ILE A 41 -2.07 5.48 14.62
N GLU A 42 -0.95 4.92 15.09
CA GLU A 42 -0.22 3.85 14.40
C GLU A 42 -1.09 2.60 14.22
N SER A 43 -1.75 2.18 15.30
CA SER A 43 -2.65 1.03 15.31
C SER A 43 -3.84 1.24 14.36
N SER A 44 -4.40 2.45 14.35
CA SER A 44 -5.52 2.83 13.47
C SER A 44 -5.13 2.80 12.00
N ILE A 45 -3.95 3.33 11.66
CA ILE A 45 -3.40 3.29 10.30
C ILE A 45 -3.20 1.85 9.86
N LYS A 46 -2.52 1.03 10.68
CA LYS A 46 -2.26 -0.39 10.38
C LYS A 46 -3.56 -1.17 10.20
N TYR A 47 -4.55 -0.92 11.04
CA TYR A 47 -5.86 -1.52 10.91
C TYR A 47 -6.53 -1.13 9.58
N ALA A 48 -6.53 0.16 9.24
CA ALA A 48 -7.13 0.68 8.03
C ALA A 48 -6.45 0.12 6.77
N GLU A 49 -5.11 0.10 6.72
CA GLU A 49 -4.32 -0.50 5.63
C GLU A 49 -4.69 -1.97 5.43
N ASN A 50 -4.74 -2.76 6.51
CA ASN A 50 -5.10 -4.17 6.43
C ASN A 50 -6.55 -4.39 6.01
N PHE A 51 -7.48 -3.58 6.52
CA PHE A 51 -8.90 -3.72 6.21
C PHE A 51 -9.21 -3.37 4.76
N MET A 52 -8.59 -2.30 4.25
CA MET A 52 -8.75 -1.82 2.88
C MET A 52 -7.83 -2.54 1.89
N ASN A 53 -6.82 -3.27 2.37
CA ASN A 53 -5.77 -3.87 1.54
C ASN A 53 -5.05 -2.83 0.65
N ILE A 54 -4.73 -1.67 1.24
CA ILE A 54 -4.01 -0.57 0.59
C ILE A 54 -2.86 -0.08 1.49
N CYS A 55 -1.94 0.65 0.88
CA CYS A 55 -0.83 1.36 1.49
C CYS A 55 -1.26 2.82 1.59
N LEU A 56 -1.33 3.35 2.79
CA LEU A 56 -1.56 4.77 3.03
C LEU A 56 -0.25 5.54 2.94
N LYS A 57 0.81 5.01 3.58
CA LYS A 57 2.17 5.53 3.46
C LYS A 57 2.86 5.01 2.20
N LYS A 58 3.71 5.86 1.59
CA LYS A 58 4.55 5.43 0.48
C LYS A 58 5.59 4.41 0.96
N ARG A 59 5.66 3.29 0.26
CA ARG A 59 6.69 2.26 0.47
C ARG A 59 7.20 1.76 -0.87
N LYS A 60 8.51 1.61 -0.96
CA LYS A 60 9.19 0.99 -2.09
C LYS A 60 9.18 -0.51 -1.90
N ILE A 61 8.75 -1.22 -2.92
CA ILE A 61 8.52 -2.66 -2.86
C ILE A 61 9.30 -3.31 -3.97
N PHE A 62 10.05 -4.33 -3.57
CA PHE A 62 10.81 -5.18 -4.46
C PHE A 62 10.20 -6.56 -4.44
N ILE A 63 9.79 -7.03 -5.61
CA ILE A 63 9.27 -8.37 -5.81
C ILE A 63 10.21 -9.10 -6.75
N SER A 64 10.60 -10.30 -6.35
CA SER A 64 11.40 -11.22 -7.13
C SER A 64 10.60 -12.51 -7.29
N LEU A 65 10.28 -12.87 -8.54
CA LEU A 65 9.43 -14.02 -8.85
C LEU A 65 9.96 -14.80 -10.07
N PRO A 66 9.88 -16.14 -10.06
CA PRO A 66 10.22 -16.92 -11.24
C PRO A 66 9.16 -16.70 -12.33
N LEU A 67 9.56 -16.66 -13.60
CA LEU A 67 8.65 -16.41 -14.73
C LEU A 67 7.56 -17.47 -14.89
N SER A 68 7.81 -18.69 -14.40
CA SER A 68 6.79 -19.74 -14.28
C SER A 68 5.62 -19.37 -13.34
N SER A 69 5.77 -18.32 -12.53
CA SER A 69 4.72 -17.77 -11.67
C SER A 69 3.74 -16.88 -12.40
N LEU A 70 4.06 -16.45 -13.62
CA LEU A 70 3.14 -15.66 -14.42
C LEU A 70 1.94 -16.54 -14.77
N SER A 71 0.72 -16.02 -14.58
CA SER A 71 -0.46 -16.71 -15.10
C SER A 71 -0.39 -16.82 -16.63
N ASP A 72 -1.22 -17.67 -17.24
CA ASP A 72 -1.25 -17.94 -18.68
C ASP A 72 -1.23 -16.69 -19.59
N ASN A 73 -1.76 -15.56 -19.10
CA ASN A 73 -1.78 -14.27 -19.81
C ASN A 73 -0.53 -13.38 -19.60
N ARG A 74 0.57 -13.93 -19.06
CA ARG A 74 1.82 -13.20 -18.77
C ARG A 74 1.61 -11.96 -17.90
N GLN A 75 0.83 -12.12 -16.83
CA GLN A 75 0.52 -11.02 -15.91
C GLN A 75 0.98 -11.33 -14.49
N VAL A 76 1.28 -10.27 -13.74
CA VAL A 76 1.54 -10.28 -12.30
C VAL A 76 0.52 -9.37 -11.62
N PHE A 77 -0.04 -9.84 -10.51
CA PHE A 77 -0.86 -9.00 -9.63
C PHE A 77 0.01 -8.45 -8.50
N LEU A 78 0.23 -7.14 -8.53
CA LEU A 78 0.92 -6.39 -7.50
C LEU A 78 -0.07 -6.17 -6.34
N LYS A 79 0.30 -6.67 -5.15
CA LYS A 79 -0.63 -6.74 -4.00
C LYS A 79 -0.78 -5.41 -3.28
N ASP A 80 0.23 -4.56 -3.35
CA ASP A 80 0.32 -3.33 -2.59
C ASP A 80 -0.19 -2.17 -3.44
N LEU A 81 -1.35 -1.64 -3.08
CA LEU A 81 -2.07 -0.60 -3.81
C LEU A 81 -2.24 0.66 -2.96
N PRO A 82 -2.56 1.83 -3.54
CA PRO A 82 -2.45 2.12 -4.96
C PRO A 82 -0.97 2.14 -5.39
N ILE A 83 -0.70 1.77 -6.64
CA ILE A 83 0.64 1.92 -7.21
C ILE A 83 0.84 3.39 -7.56
N PHE A 84 1.82 4.02 -6.92
CA PHE A 84 2.19 5.40 -7.17
C PHE A 84 3.07 5.52 -8.43
N SER A 85 4.09 4.67 -8.51
CA SER A 85 4.99 4.61 -9.67
C SER A 85 5.61 3.23 -9.80
N LEU A 86 5.86 2.82 -11.03
CA LEU A 86 6.70 1.68 -11.35
C LEU A 86 8.11 2.20 -11.60
N GLU A 87 9.09 1.72 -10.85
CA GLU A 87 10.45 2.26 -10.92
C GLU A 87 11.40 1.40 -11.72
N LYS A 88 11.24 0.06 -11.66
CA LYS A 88 12.14 -0.86 -12.35
C LYS A 88 11.47 -2.19 -12.65
N ILE A 89 11.69 -2.71 -13.85
CA ILE A 89 11.39 -4.11 -14.18
C ILE A 89 12.63 -4.70 -14.86
N ILE A 90 13.14 -5.81 -14.33
CA ILE A 90 14.28 -6.52 -14.91
C ILE A 90 13.93 -7.99 -15.08
N ALA A 91 14.17 -8.52 -16.27
CA ALA A 91 14.11 -9.96 -16.54
C ALA A 91 15.54 -10.55 -16.55
N PHE A 92 15.71 -11.71 -15.91
CA PHE A 92 16.99 -12.43 -15.80
C PHE A 92 16.92 -13.78 -16.51
N SER A 93 17.94 -14.08 -17.31
CA SER A 93 18.15 -15.42 -17.89
C SER A 93 18.64 -16.43 -16.84
N GLU A 94 18.56 -17.73 -17.16
CA GLU A 94 18.92 -18.82 -16.25
C GLU A 94 20.34 -18.76 -15.70
N LYS A 95 21.28 -18.15 -16.45
CA LYS A 95 22.68 -17.98 -16.05
C LYS A 95 23.01 -16.59 -15.51
N GLU A 96 22.02 -15.71 -15.35
CA GLU A 96 22.16 -14.28 -15.03
C GLU A 96 23.05 -13.46 -15.99
N GLU A 97 23.63 -14.09 -17.01
CA GLU A 97 24.48 -13.46 -18.05
C GLU A 97 23.75 -12.42 -18.89
N LYS A 98 22.42 -12.55 -19.02
CA LYS A 98 21.56 -11.60 -19.73
C LYS A 98 20.52 -11.01 -18.80
N GLN A 99 20.50 -9.68 -18.76
CA GLN A 99 19.51 -8.86 -18.08
C GLN A 99 18.91 -7.89 -19.10
N ILE A 100 17.58 -7.75 -19.09
CA ILE A 100 16.89 -6.71 -19.86
C ILE A 100 16.02 -5.91 -18.92
N GLU A 101 16.16 -4.59 -18.99
CA GLU A 101 15.29 -3.64 -18.33
C GLU A 101 14.06 -3.38 -19.23
N LEU A 102 12.87 -3.55 -18.65
CA LEU A 102 11.58 -3.53 -19.36
C LEU A 102 10.76 -2.32 -18.91
N LEU A 103 11.33 -1.12 -19.00
CA LEU A 103 10.67 0.13 -18.57
C LEU A 103 10.04 0.93 -19.72
N GLU A 104 10.09 0.43 -20.96
CA GLU A 104 9.44 1.11 -22.07
C GLU A 104 7.95 0.73 -22.14
N ASP A 105 7.07 1.71 -22.43
CA ASP A 105 5.60 1.53 -22.52
C ASP A 105 5.19 0.44 -23.53
N LYS A 106 6.09 0.06 -24.44
CA LYS A 106 5.87 -1.00 -25.41
C LYS A 106 5.99 -2.41 -24.82
N ASP A 107 6.63 -2.58 -23.66
CA ASP A 107 7.00 -3.88 -23.07
C ASP A 107 6.01 -4.40 -22.02
N PHE A 108 5.22 -3.50 -21.42
CA PHE A 108 4.21 -3.85 -20.44
C PHE A 108 3.06 -2.86 -20.42
N PHE A 109 1.95 -3.28 -19.82
CA PHE A 109 0.82 -2.44 -19.49
C PHE A 109 0.47 -2.64 -18.01
N LEU A 110 0.34 -1.53 -17.27
CA LEU A 110 -0.12 -1.53 -15.89
C LEU A 110 -1.53 -0.96 -15.82
N LYS A 111 -2.49 -1.77 -15.36
CA LYS A 111 -3.84 -1.33 -15.01
C LYS A 111 -4.19 -1.79 -13.62
N ASP A 112 -4.52 -0.85 -12.74
CA ASP A 112 -4.77 -1.08 -11.32
C ASP A 112 -3.60 -1.85 -10.68
N SER A 113 -3.83 -3.08 -10.24
CA SER A 113 -2.83 -4.00 -9.69
C SER A 113 -2.17 -4.91 -10.72
N ARG A 114 -2.67 -4.92 -11.96
CA ARG A 114 -2.31 -5.91 -12.97
C ARG A 114 -1.24 -5.35 -13.90
N LEU A 115 -0.05 -5.92 -13.77
CA LEU A 115 1.07 -5.70 -14.68
C LEU A 115 1.10 -6.82 -15.73
N GLN A 116 0.85 -6.50 -17.00
CA GLN A 116 0.79 -7.45 -18.10
C GLN A 116 1.91 -7.19 -19.10
N PHE A 117 2.67 -8.23 -19.48
CA PHE A 117 3.78 -8.12 -20.42
C PHE A 117 3.30 -8.31 -21.87
N THR A 118 3.70 -7.41 -22.76
CA THR A 118 3.34 -7.43 -24.19
C THR A 118 4.33 -8.26 -25.00
N SER A 119 5.62 -8.24 -24.63
CA SER A 119 6.68 -8.97 -25.33
C SER A 119 6.84 -10.41 -24.82
N LYS A 120 7.42 -11.27 -25.66
CA LYS A 120 7.75 -12.65 -25.26
C LYS A 120 9.02 -12.63 -24.41
N LEU A 121 8.90 -12.93 -23.13
CA LEU A 121 10.02 -13.10 -22.18
C LEU A 121 10.75 -14.45 -22.37
N ASN A 122 10.96 -14.86 -23.62
CA ASN A 122 11.57 -16.15 -23.93
C ASN A 122 13.05 -16.17 -23.52
N GLY A 123 13.49 -17.24 -22.86
CA GLY A 123 14.88 -17.40 -22.40
C GLY A 123 15.20 -16.71 -21.06
N PHE A 124 14.19 -16.08 -20.45
CA PHE A 124 14.27 -15.55 -19.09
C PHE A 124 13.63 -16.54 -18.11
N VAL A 125 14.12 -16.58 -16.87
CA VAL A 125 13.60 -17.46 -15.81
C VAL A 125 13.08 -16.70 -14.59
N LYS A 126 13.49 -15.45 -14.40
CA LYS A 126 13.18 -14.65 -13.21
C LYS A 126 12.86 -13.21 -13.59
N LEU A 127 11.96 -12.62 -12.84
CA LEU A 127 11.53 -11.24 -12.98
C LEU A 127 11.70 -10.52 -11.64
N GLN A 128 12.32 -9.36 -11.68
CA GLN A 128 12.36 -8.42 -10.56
C GLN A 128 11.54 -7.19 -10.91
N ILE A 129 10.64 -6.81 -10.00
CA ILE A 129 9.79 -5.63 -10.14
C ILE A 129 10.03 -4.75 -8.91
N CYS A 130 10.35 -3.48 -9.17
CA CYS A 130 10.46 -2.44 -8.17
C CYS A 130 9.41 -1.37 -8.44
N TYR A 131 8.60 -1.07 -7.45
CA TYR A 131 7.54 -0.07 -7.54
C TYR A 131 7.32 0.61 -6.20
N VAL A 132 6.74 1.80 -6.24
CA VAL A 132 6.29 2.53 -5.07
C VAL A 132 4.78 2.37 -4.97
N ALA A 133 4.31 1.88 -3.82
CA ALA A 133 2.89 1.84 -3.47
C ALA A 133 2.59 2.84 -2.36
N GLY A 134 1.43 3.47 -2.41
CA GLY A 134 1.01 4.48 -1.45
C GLY A 134 0.35 5.69 -2.09
N PHE A 135 -0.27 6.52 -1.27
CA PHE A 135 -0.87 7.76 -1.77
C PHE A 135 0.16 8.88 -1.83
N GLN A 136 0.11 9.70 -2.87
CA GLN A 136 0.77 11.01 -2.86
C GLN A 136 0.08 11.96 -1.88
N LYS A 137 -1.24 11.90 -1.84
CA LYS A 137 -2.09 12.65 -0.90
C LYS A 137 -3.23 11.73 -0.48
N ILE A 138 -3.37 11.53 0.82
CA ILE A 138 -4.43 10.67 1.35
C ILE A 138 -5.79 11.32 1.11
N PRO A 139 -6.79 10.58 0.58
CA PRO A 139 -8.14 11.07 0.41
C PRO A 139 -8.70 11.61 1.73
N VAL A 140 -9.32 12.79 1.69
CA VAL A 140 -9.88 13.46 2.88
C VAL A 140 -10.87 12.54 3.63
N LEU A 141 -11.64 11.74 2.89
CA LEU A 141 -12.56 10.77 3.47
C LEU A 141 -11.86 9.69 4.32
N ILE A 142 -10.71 9.17 3.85
CA ILE A 142 -9.92 8.20 4.64
C ILE A 142 -9.38 8.88 5.90
N LYS A 143 -8.84 10.11 5.77
CA LYS A 143 -8.30 10.86 6.91
C LYS A 143 -9.39 11.14 7.95
N GLN A 144 -10.58 11.53 7.53
CA GLN A 144 -11.73 11.74 8.40
C GLN A 144 -12.17 10.44 9.09
N ALA A 145 -12.25 9.33 8.33
CA ALA A 145 -12.61 8.03 8.89
C ALA A 145 -11.60 7.53 9.92
N LEU A 146 -10.30 7.76 9.68
CA LEU A 146 -9.24 7.47 10.64
C LEU A 146 -9.37 8.32 11.92
N LEU A 147 -9.60 9.63 11.80
CA LEU A 147 -9.82 10.49 12.98
C LEU A 147 -11.04 10.04 13.80
N SER A 148 -12.15 9.68 13.15
CA SER A 148 -13.31 9.12 13.84
C SER A 148 -13.02 7.77 14.52
N TYR A 149 -12.16 6.94 13.91
CA TYR A 149 -11.73 5.66 14.45
C TYR A 149 -10.82 5.85 15.68
N ILE A 150 -9.87 6.79 15.60
CA ILE A 150 -8.99 7.19 16.71
C ILE A 150 -9.83 7.69 17.89
N ALA A 151 -10.80 8.57 17.64
CA ALA A 151 -11.69 9.08 18.68
C ALA A 151 -12.52 7.98 19.35
N ALA A 152 -13.06 7.05 18.57
CA ALA A 152 -13.80 5.92 19.13
C ALA A 152 -12.92 5.01 20.01
N ILE A 153 -11.65 4.80 19.64
CA ILE A 153 -10.72 4.01 20.45
C ILE A 153 -10.31 4.77 21.72
N TYR A 154 -10.01 6.06 21.59
CA TYR A 154 -9.55 6.88 22.71
C TYR A 154 -10.65 7.04 23.78
N ASP A 155 -11.88 7.37 23.38
CA ASP A 155 -12.99 7.64 24.32
C ASP A 155 -13.50 6.38 25.04
N ASP A 156 -13.63 5.28 24.31
CA ASP A 156 -14.34 4.09 24.78
C ASP A 156 -13.42 2.88 25.04
N GLY A 157 -12.14 2.95 24.64
CA GLY A 157 -11.21 1.81 24.59
C GLY A 157 -11.58 0.73 23.55
N ILE A 158 -12.82 0.74 23.06
CA ILE A 158 -13.38 -0.16 22.07
C ILE A 158 -14.31 0.59 21.12
N ILE A 159 -14.49 0.07 19.91
CA ILE A 159 -15.33 0.73 18.91
C ILE A 159 -16.77 0.27 19.07
N LYS A 160 -17.67 1.21 19.40
CA LYS A 160 -19.12 0.96 19.41
C LYS A 160 -19.62 0.58 18.01
N PRO A 161 -20.57 -0.37 17.89
CA PRO A 161 -21.09 -0.81 16.59
C PRO A 161 -21.62 0.31 15.69
N SER A 162 -22.25 1.34 16.26
CA SER A 162 -22.78 2.50 15.53
C SER A 162 -21.68 3.31 14.83
N ASN A 163 -20.58 3.57 15.54
CA ASN A 163 -19.43 4.31 15.01
C ASN A 163 -18.70 3.47 13.96
N TRP A 164 -18.60 2.16 14.21
CA TRP A 164 -17.97 1.22 13.29
C TRP A 164 -18.67 1.17 11.93
N ILE A 165 -20.01 1.17 11.87
CA ILE A 165 -20.75 1.12 10.60
C ILE A 165 -20.37 2.29 9.69
N GLN A 166 -20.28 3.51 10.23
CA GLN A 166 -19.94 4.71 9.46
C GLN A 166 -18.49 4.66 8.97
N ILE A 167 -17.54 4.38 9.85
CA ILE A 167 -16.11 4.28 9.51
C ILE A 167 -15.88 3.19 8.46
N ARG A 168 -16.48 2.01 8.68
CA ARG A 168 -16.40 0.87 7.78
C ARG A 168 -17.00 1.19 6.41
N SER A 169 -18.10 1.94 6.35
CA SER A 169 -18.71 2.31 5.07
C SER A 169 -17.76 3.14 4.20
N VAL A 170 -16.95 4.01 4.80
CA VAL A 170 -15.91 4.75 4.09
C VAL A 170 -14.81 3.80 3.65
N PHE A 171 -14.22 3.01 4.57
CA PHE A 171 -13.14 2.09 4.23
C PHE A 171 -13.52 1.07 3.15
N LEU A 172 -14.77 0.60 3.12
CA LEU A 172 -15.26 -0.32 2.09
C LEU A 172 -15.22 0.28 0.67
N GLN A 173 -15.38 1.59 0.52
CA GLN A 173 -15.25 2.26 -0.78
C GLN A 173 -13.82 2.16 -1.33
N PHE A 174 -12.83 2.00 -0.45
CA PHE A 174 -11.41 1.90 -0.82
C PHE A 174 -10.88 0.47 -0.82
N LYS A 175 -11.64 -0.50 -0.28
CA LYS A 175 -11.23 -1.90 -0.18
C LYS A 175 -11.06 -2.60 -1.54
N ASN A 176 -11.77 -2.13 -2.55
CA ASN A 176 -11.82 -2.72 -3.88
C ASN A 176 -11.43 -1.71 -4.97
N PHE A 177 -10.34 -0.96 -4.81
CA PHE A 177 -9.71 -0.27 -5.97
C PHE A 177 -9.18 -1.33 -6.96
N VAL A 178 -10.11 -1.91 -7.72
CA VAL A 178 -9.95 -2.73 -8.91
C VAL A 178 -11.09 -2.26 -9.82
N ILE A 179 -10.81 -1.36 -10.77
CA ILE A 179 -11.76 -0.89 -11.81
C ILE A 179 -11.25 -1.29 -13.20
#